data_AF-A0A8T6ZNX3-F1
#
_entry.id   AF-A0A8T6ZNX3-F1
#
_cell.length_a   1.000
_cell.length_b   1.000
_cell.length_c   1.000
_cell.angle_alpha   90.00
_cell.angle_beta   90.00
_cell.angle_gamma   90.00
#
_symmetry.space_group_name_H-M   'P 1'
#
loop_
_entity.id
_entity.type
_entity.pdbx_description
1 polymer ?
#
loop_
_entity_poly.entity_id
_entity_poly.type
_entity_poly.pdbx_seq_one_letter_code
_entity_poly.pdbx_strand_id
1 'polypeptide(L)'
;STPAKAEQFLGYLRAPLGSVNTTNLTFKRSLADLLNQIFLGDAPGGIKLGRECRMQDASDTRSRVHWVDMDLTDASIRKHVRDGMRLTHLAVEVGSVMSCVIDETGALSKVRLLAMDAKEETEDPQAELDAEFVLLTGTLRWLIDALAQSLGGIDSRN
;
A
#
# COMPACT_ATOMS: atom_id res chain seq x y z
N SER A 1 -2.44 6.98 -9.57
CA SER A 1 -2.59 5.65 -10.20
C SER A 1 -4.08 5.37 -10.34
N THR A 2 -4.56 4.77 -11.44
CA THR A 2 -5.98 4.45 -11.62
C THR A 2 -6.16 3.04 -12.18
N PRO A 3 -7.25 2.33 -11.84
CA PRO A 3 -7.53 0.99 -12.40
C PRO A 3 -7.55 0.96 -13.93
N ALA A 4 -8.17 1.99 -14.55
CA ALA A 4 -8.23 2.09 -16.01
C ALA A 4 -6.85 2.15 -16.68
N LYS A 5 -5.85 2.79 -16.06
CA LYS A 5 -4.47 2.79 -16.58
C LYS A 5 -3.80 1.42 -16.48
N ALA A 6 -4.09 0.67 -15.41
CA ALA A 6 -3.61 -0.69 -15.25
C ALA A 6 -4.23 -1.63 -16.29
N GLU A 7 -5.54 -1.53 -16.53
CA GLU A 7 -6.22 -2.29 -17.59
C GLU A 7 -5.69 -1.96 -18.99
N GLN A 8 -5.44 -0.67 -19.26
CA GLN A 8 -4.84 -0.24 -20.52
C GLN A 8 -3.45 -0.84 -20.71
N PHE A 9 -2.61 -0.83 -19.67
CA PHE A 9 -1.28 -1.44 -19.70
C PHE A 9 -1.36 -2.96 -19.94
N LEU A 10 -2.26 -3.66 -19.26
CA LEU A 10 -2.52 -5.08 -19.50
C LEU A 10 -3.00 -5.34 -20.94
N GLY A 11 -3.80 -4.43 -21.51
CA GLY A 11 -4.19 -4.47 -22.93
C GLY A 11 -2.97 -4.44 -23.85
N TYR A 12 -2.01 -3.56 -23.60
CA TYR A 12 -0.76 -3.51 -24.37
C TYR A 12 0.11 -4.76 -24.20
N LEU A 13 0.10 -5.40 -23.02
CA LEU A 13 0.84 -6.64 -22.79
C LEU A 13 0.20 -7.86 -23.48
N ARG A 14 -1.12 -7.90 -23.61
CA ARG A 14 -1.83 -8.99 -24.29
C ARG A 14 -1.53 -9.04 -25.78
N ALA A 15 -1.36 -7.89 -26.44
CA ALA A 15 -1.09 -7.84 -27.88
C ALA A 15 0.15 -8.66 -28.32
N PRO A 16 1.35 -8.52 -27.70
CA PRO A 16 2.51 -9.32 -28.05
C PRO A 16 2.54 -10.72 -27.40
N LEU A 17 1.90 -10.91 -26.22
CA LEU A 17 1.96 -12.16 -25.46
C LEU A 17 0.80 -13.13 -25.76
N GLY A 18 -0.18 -12.72 -26.58
CA GLY A 18 -1.40 -13.47 -26.86
C GLY A 18 -2.41 -13.34 -25.73
N SER A 19 -2.40 -14.27 -24.77
CA SER A 19 -3.34 -14.29 -23.64
C SER A 19 -2.62 -14.13 -22.31
N VAL A 20 -2.97 -13.06 -21.56
CA VAL A 20 -2.57 -12.87 -20.17
C VAL A 20 -3.85 -12.83 -19.32
N ASN A 21 -4.10 -13.92 -18.62
CA ASN A 21 -5.19 -14.02 -17.64
C ASN A 21 -4.72 -13.40 -16.33
N THR A 22 -5.31 -12.26 -15.99
CA THR A 22 -5.03 -11.53 -14.76
C THR A 22 -6.34 -11.25 -14.05
N THR A 23 -6.33 -11.44 -12.76
CA THR A 23 -7.42 -11.06 -11.86
C THR A 23 -6.85 -10.13 -10.80
N ASN A 24 -7.71 -9.29 -10.22
CA ASN A 24 -7.28 -8.43 -9.13
C ASN A 24 -6.88 -9.28 -7.92
N LEU A 25 -5.80 -8.88 -7.26
CA LEU A 25 -5.38 -9.50 -6.02
C LEU A 25 -6.46 -9.28 -4.96
N THR A 26 -6.98 -10.39 -4.42
CA THR A 26 -7.97 -10.38 -3.35
C THR A 26 -7.51 -11.27 -2.21
N PHE A 27 -8.01 -11.03 -1.01
CA PHE A 27 -7.63 -11.75 0.20
C PHE A 27 -8.85 -12.34 0.88
N LYS A 28 -8.67 -13.43 1.64
CA LYS A 28 -9.79 -14.10 2.33
C LYS A 28 -10.40 -13.27 3.46
N ARG A 29 -9.65 -12.33 4.02
CA ARG A 29 -10.10 -11.39 5.06
C ARG A 29 -10.04 -9.96 4.55
N SER A 30 -10.82 -9.09 5.18
CA SER A 30 -10.90 -7.67 4.86
C SER A 30 -9.56 -6.97 5.06
N LEU A 31 -9.04 -6.37 3.98
CA LEU A 31 -7.86 -5.51 4.07
C LEU A 31 -8.14 -4.27 4.92
N ALA A 32 -9.37 -3.73 4.88
CA ALA A 32 -9.76 -2.59 5.71
C ALA A 32 -9.61 -2.88 7.22
N ASP A 33 -9.87 -4.12 7.65
CA ASP A 33 -9.71 -4.52 9.05
C ASP A 33 -8.24 -4.53 9.44
N LEU A 34 -7.36 -5.05 8.57
CA LEU A 34 -5.92 -5.03 8.79
C LEU A 34 -5.36 -3.60 8.80
N LEU A 35 -5.83 -2.72 7.91
CA LEU A 35 -5.44 -1.31 7.96
C LEU A 35 -5.86 -0.65 9.28
N ASN A 36 -7.05 -0.96 9.79
CA ASN A 36 -7.47 -0.49 11.11
C ASN A 36 -6.58 -1.05 12.23
N GLN A 37 -6.19 -2.33 12.18
CA GLN A 37 -5.27 -2.93 13.15
C GLN A 37 -3.91 -2.21 13.15
N ILE A 38 -3.32 -2.00 11.97
CA ILE A 38 -2.06 -1.26 11.80
C ILE A 38 -2.20 0.17 12.35
N PHE A 39 -3.27 0.88 11.97
CA PHE A 39 -3.57 2.22 12.47
C PHE A 39 -3.70 2.25 13.99
N LEU A 40 -4.28 1.22 14.59
CA LEU A 40 -4.43 1.10 16.03
C LEU A 40 -3.16 0.67 16.76
N GLY A 41 -2.12 0.25 16.04
CA GLY A 41 -0.80 -0.10 16.60
C GLY A 41 -0.51 -1.60 16.63
N ASP A 42 -1.39 -2.43 16.06
CA ASP A 42 -1.23 -3.89 15.95
C ASP A 42 -0.81 -4.25 14.52
N ALA A 43 0.37 -3.78 14.13
CA ALA A 43 0.91 -4.01 12.79
C ALA A 43 1.60 -5.39 12.70
N PRO A 44 1.41 -6.15 11.62
CA PRO A 44 2.14 -7.40 11.42
C PRO A 44 3.64 -7.13 11.23
N GLY A 45 4.47 -8.14 11.52
CA GLY A 45 5.92 -8.01 11.56
C GLY A 45 6.52 -7.33 10.32
N GLY A 46 7.36 -6.33 10.55
CA GLY A 46 8.06 -5.56 9.51
C GLY A 46 7.23 -4.46 8.83
N ILE A 47 5.94 -4.35 9.10
CA ILE A 47 5.11 -3.20 8.69
C ILE A 47 5.03 -2.21 9.86
N LYS A 48 5.23 -0.93 9.58
CA LYS A 48 5.09 0.16 10.55
C LYS A 48 4.06 1.18 10.06
N LEU A 49 3.40 1.82 11.01
CA LEU A 49 2.47 2.92 10.75
C LEU A 49 3.23 4.11 10.17
N GLY A 50 2.78 4.60 9.02
CA GLY A 50 3.29 5.83 8.40
C GLY A 50 2.59 7.08 8.93
N ARG A 51 2.76 8.19 8.19
CA ARG A 51 2.34 9.53 8.63
C ARG A 51 1.19 10.15 7.81
N GLU A 52 0.50 9.34 7.02
CA GLU A 52 -0.62 9.79 6.18
C GLU A 52 -1.78 8.80 6.28
N CYS A 53 -3.01 9.31 6.38
CA CYS A 53 -4.20 8.49 6.27
C CYS A 53 -5.39 9.27 5.71
N ARG A 54 -6.36 8.55 5.15
CA ARG A 54 -7.65 9.12 4.72
C ARG A 54 -8.79 8.38 5.36
N MET A 55 -9.73 9.12 5.91
CA MET A 55 -10.96 8.57 6.44
C MET A 55 -12.17 9.16 5.72
N GLN A 56 -13.24 8.39 5.70
CA GLN A 56 -14.52 8.75 5.07
C GLN A 56 -15.65 8.46 6.04
N ASP A 57 -16.64 9.33 6.08
CA ASP A 57 -17.85 9.11 6.88
C ASP A 57 -18.61 7.89 6.34
N ALA A 58 -19.11 7.04 7.24
CA ALA A 58 -19.85 5.83 6.86
C ALA A 58 -21.23 6.15 6.23
N SER A 59 -21.81 7.29 6.57
CA SER A 59 -23.14 7.76 6.12
C SER A 59 -23.06 8.75 4.95
N ASP A 60 -21.97 9.52 4.83
CA ASP A 60 -21.76 10.46 3.73
C ASP A 60 -20.42 10.25 3.03
N THR A 61 -20.47 9.64 1.84
CA THR A 61 -19.27 9.40 1.02
C THR A 61 -18.54 10.67 0.57
N ARG A 62 -19.18 11.84 0.61
CA ARG A 62 -18.55 13.13 0.30
C ARG A 62 -17.77 13.69 1.49
N SER A 63 -18.11 13.31 2.71
CA SER A 63 -17.41 13.72 3.91
C SER A 63 -16.14 12.89 4.08
N ARG A 64 -14.99 13.54 3.90
CA ARG A 64 -13.67 12.91 3.96
C ARG A 64 -12.68 13.82 4.65
N VAL A 65 -11.73 13.21 5.33
CA VAL A 65 -10.61 13.88 5.99
C VAL A 65 -9.33 13.19 5.57
N HIS A 66 -8.29 13.99 5.38
CA HIS A 66 -6.98 13.55 4.91
C HIS A 66 -5.91 14.20 5.79
N TRP A 67 -5.15 13.37 6.50
CA TRP A 67 -3.97 13.80 7.23
C TRP A 67 -2.73 13.43 6.44
N VAL A 68 -1.78 14.36 6.36
CA VAL A 68 -0.51 14.20 5.66
C VAL A 68 0.59 14.69 6.58
N ASP A 69 1.65 13.89 6.69
CA ASP A 69 2.82 14.16 7.53
C ASP A 69 2.49 14.45 9.01
N MET A 70 1.52 13.70 9.55
CA MET A 70 1.06 13.79 10.93
C MET A 70 1.43 12.55 11.73
N ASP A 71 1.59 12.72 13.03
CA ASP A 71 1.65 11.57 13.95
C ASP A 71 0.26 10.94 14.09
N LEU A 72 0.05 9.82 13.42
CA LEU A 72 -1.22 9.09 13.45
C LEU A 72 -1.48 8.39 14.79
N THR A 73 -0.52 8.40 15.72
CA THR A 73 -0.74 7.93 17.09
C THR A 73 -1.50 8.94 17.94
N ASP A 74 -1.59 10.20 17.49
CA ASP A 74 -2.31 11.27 18.19
C ASP A 74 -3.77 10.89 18.49
N ALA A 75 -4.16 11.11 19.74
CA ALA A 75 -5.47 10.73 20.25
C ALA A 75 -6.64 11.43 19.53
N SER A 76 -6.42 12.65 19.03
CA SER A 76 -7.40 13.43 18.26
C SER A 76 -7.66 12.83 16.88
N ILE A 77 -6.61 12.33 16.21
CA ILE A 77 -6.74 11.62 14.93
C ILE A 77 -7.43 10.28 15.17
N ARG A 78 -6.99 9.51 16.17
CA ARG A 78 -7.62 8.23 16.54
C ARG A 78 -9.09 8.37 16.94
N LYS A 79 -9.51 9.55 17.42
CA LYS A 79 -10.90 9.81 17.79
C LYS A 79 -11.83 9.69 16.59
N HIS A 80 -11.41 10.10 15.40
CA HIS A 80 -12.26 10.08 14.21
C HIS A 80 -12.68 8.65 13.84
N VAL A 81 -11.78 7.67 13.95
CA VAL A 81 -12.12 6.25 13.76
C VAL A 81 -13.10 5.76 14.83
N ARG A 82 -12.91 6.16 16.10
CA ARG A 82 -13.84 5.81 17.19
C ARG A 82 -15.22 6.43 17.01
N ASP A 83 -15.27 7.63 16.41
CA ASP A 83 -16.50 8.37 16.14
C ASP A 83 -17.22 7.87 14.86
N GLY A 84 -16.74 6.77 14.23
CA GLY A 84 -17.42 6.08 13.14
C GLY A 84 -16.88 6.38 11.74
N MET A 85 -15.78 7.14 11.62
CA MET A 85 -15.13 7.35 10.33
C MET A 85 -14.39 6.08 9.89
N ARG A 86 -14.59 5.68 8.64
CA ARG A 86 -13.95 4.51 8.03
C ARG A 86 -12.58 4.89 7.47
N LEU A 87 -11.53 4.20 7.91
CA LEU A 87 -10.19 4.33 7.34
C LEU A 87 -10.18 3.71 5.93
N THR A 88 -9.85 4.53 4.93
CA THR A 88 -9.85 4.10 3.51
C THR A 88 -8.45 4.00 2.92
N HIS A 89 -7.50 4.76 3.46
CA HIS A 89 -6.10 4.76 3.03
C HIS A 89 -5.19 4.92 4.24
N LEU A 90 -4.07 4.20 4.23
CA LEU A 90 -3.06 4.27 5.28
C LEU A 90 -1.66 4.23 4.67
N ALA A 91 -0.82 5.20 5.05
CA ALA A 91 0.60 5.13 4.80
C ALA A 91 1.25 4.10 5.73
N VAL A 92 2.13 3.29 5.17
CA VAL A 92 2.92 2.31 5.91
C VAL A 92 4.37 2.36 5.47
N GLU A 93 5.25 1.98 6.38
CA GLU A 93 6.65 1.69 6.09
C GLU A 93 6.88 0.18 6.17
N VAL A 94 7.67 -0.34 5.24
CA VAL A 94 7.84 -1.76 4.94
C VAL A 94 9.32 -2.07 5.06
N GLY A 95 9.70 -2.82 6.09
CA GLY A 95 11.08 -3.25 6.35
C GLY A 95 12.08 -2.10 6.56
N SER A 96 11.61 -0.88 6.84
CA SER A 96 12.45 0.34 6.81
C SER A 96 13.17 0.57 5.47
N VAL A 97 12.66 -0.03 4.39
CA VAL A 97 13.21 0.04 3.03
C VAL A 97 12.31 0.84 2.11
N MET A 98 10.99 0.67 2.23
CA MET A 98 10.00 1.27 1.35
C MET A 98 8.88 1.91 2.16
N SER A 99 8.35 3.04 1.70
CA SER A 99 7.07 3.57 2.16
C SER A 99 6.06 3.57 1.01
N CYS A 100 4.79 3.40 1.35
CA CYS A 100 3.68 3.49 0.41
C CYS A 100 2.37 3.80 1.13
N VAL A 101 1.35 4.25 0.40
CA VAL A 101 -0.03 4.35 0.86
C VAL A 101 -0.82 3.18 0.27
N ILE A 102 -1.40 2.37 1.16
CA ILE A 102 -2.29 1.26 0.84
C ILE A 102 -3.73 1.75 0.99
N ASP A 103 -4.57 1.50 0.00
CA ASP A 103 -6.01 1.70 0.14
C ASP A 103 -6.74 0.41 0.53
N GLU A 104 -7.99 0.55 0.95
CA GLU A 104 -8.84 -0.56 1.39
C GLU A 104 -9.14 -1.61 0.29
N THR A 105 -8.86 -1.31 -0.98
CA THR A 105 -9.01 -2.22 -2.12
C THR A 105 -7.73 -2.98 -2.44
N GLY A 106 -6.61 -2.63 -1.80
CA GLY A 106 -5.29 -3.20 -2.03
C GLY A 106 -4.44 -2.44 -3.04
N ALA A 107 -4.91 -1.30 -3.54
CA ALA A 107 -4.09 -0.49 -4.44
C ALA A 107 -2.97 0.22 -3.66
N LEU A 108 -1.77 0.15 -4.22
CA LEU A 108 -0.58 0.84 -3.70
C LEU A 108 -0.38 2.16 -4.44
N SER A 109 -0.09 3.21 -3.68
CA SER A 109 0.25 4.53 -4.22
C SER A 109 1.39 5.16 -3.43
N LYS A 110 2.01 6.21 -3.98
CA LYS A 110 3.15 6.92 -3.34
C LYS A 110 4.28 5.98 -2.88
N VAL A 111 4.60 4.98 -3.71
CA VAL A 111 5.70 4.05 -3.43
C VAL A 111 7.03 4.82 -3.50
N ARG A 112 7.83 4.74 -2.45
CA ARG A 112 9.14 5.39 -2.32
C ARG A 112 10.12 4.47 -1.59
N LEU A 113 11.37 4.40 -2.05
CA LEU A 113 12.46 3.76 -1.31
C LEU A 113 13.02 4.75 -0.26
N LEU A 114 13.15 4.31 0.98
CA LEU A 114 13.63 5.10 2.13
C LEU A 114 15.16 5.09 2.24
N ALA A 115 15.80 4.01 1.79
CA ALA A 115 17.24 3.79 1.95
C ALA A 115 18.12 4.54 0.93
N MET A 116 17.52 5.23 -0.04
CA MET A 116 18.26 5.83 -1.17
C MET A 116 18.29 7.36 -1.15
N ASP A 117 17.57 8.01 -0.23
CA ASP A 117 17.63 9.47 -0.05
C ASP A 117 19.00 9.96 0.53
N ALA A 118 19.94 9.05 0.80
CA ALA A 118 21.24 9.34 1.42
C ALA A 118 22.47 9.03 0.52
N LYS A 119 22.28 8.70 -0.76
CA LYS A 119 23.41 8.35 -1.65
C LYS A 119 24.00 9.57 -2.36
N GLU A 120 25.32 9.66 -2.35
CA GLU A 120 26.12 10.51 -3.25
C GLU A 120 25.93 10.04 -4.70
N GLU A 121 25.99 10.96 -5.67
CA GLU A 121 25.81 10.68 -7.10
C GLU A 121 26.66 9.48 -7.54
N THR A 122 26.00 8.39 -7.91
CA THR A 122 26.65 7.22 -8.51
C THR A 122 27.08 7.55 -9.94
N GLU A 123 28.31 7.20 -10.35
CA GLU A 123 28.80 7.43 -11.72
C GLU A 123 28.05 6.63 -12.81
N ASP A 124 27.28 5.59 -12.42
CA ASP A 124 26.52 4.72 -13.33
C ASP A 124 25.01 4.71 -13.01
N PRO A 125 24.21 5.51 -13.73
CA PRO A 125 22.76 5.55 -13.56
C PRO A 125 22.03 4.24 -13.86
N GLN A 126 22.61 3.36 -14.70
CA GLN A 126 21.98 2.07 -15.03
C GLN A 126 22.13 1.10 -13.86
N ALA A 127 23.34 1.00 -13.30
CA ALA A 127 23.59 0.18 -12.13
C ALA A 127 22.76 0.64 -10.91
N GLU A 128 22.56 1.95 -10.76
CA GLU A 128 21.68 2.50 -9.72
C GLU A 128 20.25 2.03 -9.90
N LEU A 129 19.67 2.19 -11.09
CA LEU A 129 18.31 1.76 -11.41
C LEU A 129 18.11 0.26 -11.17
N ASP A 130 19.07 -0.58 -11.58
CA ASP A 130 19.01 -2.02 -11.37
C ASP A 130 18.98 -2.36 -9.87
N ALA A 131 19.79 -1.67 -9.06
CA ALA A 131 19.77 -1.83 -7.62
C ALA A 131 18.44 -1.38 -7.00
N GLU A 132 17.88 -0.25 -7.44
CA GLU A 132 16.56 0.22 -6.99
C GLU A 132 15.47 -0.80 -7.33
N PHE A 133 15.51 -1.35 -8.55
CA PHE A 133 14.52 -2.28 -9.04
C PHE A 133 14.55 -3.60 -8.27
N VAL A 134 15.74 -4.13 -7.98
CA VAL A 134 15.90 -5.32 -7.13
C VAL A 134 15.37 -5.07 -5.73
N LEU A 135 15.70 -3.92 -5.13
CA LEU A 135 15.25 -3.59 -3.78
C LEU A 135 13.72 -3.42 -3.71
N LEU A 136 13.16 -2.71 -4.69
CA LEU A 136 11.72 -2.46 -4.79
C LEU A 136 10.95 -3.77 -4.99
N THR A 137 11.35 -4.60 -5.96
CA THR A 137 10.66 -5.86 -6.27
C THR A 137 10.73 -6.87 -5.12
N GLY A 138 11.89 -6.98 -4.46
CA GLY A 138 12.04 -7.81 -3.27
C GLY A 138 11.15 -7.34 -2.12
N THR A 139 11.08 -6.03 -1.89
CA THR A 139 10.26 -5.43 -0.82
C THR A 139 8.77 -5.55 -1.11
N LEU A 140 8.34 -5.35 -2.36
CA LEU A 140 6.94 -5.56 -2.77
C LEU A 140 6.51 -7.02 -2.61
N ARG A 141 7.37 -7.97 -3.00
CA ARG A 141 7.08 -9.40 -2.79
C ARG A 141 6.88 -9.71 -1.31
N TRP A 142 7.80 -9.23 -0.47
CA TRP A 142 7.70 -9.40 0.98
C TRP A 142 6.42 -8.79 1.55
N LEU A 143 6.03 -7.59 1.10
CA LEU A 143 4.78 -6.95 1.51
C LEU A 143 3.56 -7.79 1.15
N ILE A 144 3.51 -8.30 -0.09
CA ILE A 144 2.40 -9.15 -0.55
C ILE A 144 2.29 -10.42 0.30
N ASP A 145 3.42 -11.07 0.59
CA ASP A 145 3.47 -12.27 1.44
C ASP A 145 3.00 -11.96 2.87
N ALA A 146 3.43 -10.85 3.45
CA ALA A 146 3.02 -10.41 4.79
C ALA A 146 1.51 -10.08 4.85
N LEU A 147 0.96 -9.41 3.83
CA LEU A 147 -0.47 -9.15 3.71
C LEU A 147 -1.26 -10.46 3.56
N ALA A 148 -0.80 -11.38 2.69
CA ALA A 148 -1.43 -12.67 2.51
C ALA A 148 -1.47 -13.47 3.82
N GLN A 149 -0.36 -13.53 4.55
CA GLN A 149 -0.31 -14.21 5.85
C GLN A 149 -1.29 -13.58 6.85
N SER A 150 -1.29 -12.25 6.94
CA SER A 150 -2.16 -11.48 7.85
C SER A 150 -3.64 -11.56 7.48
N LEU A 151 -3.98 -11.84 6.23
CA LEU A 151 -5.35 -11.88 5.72
C LEU A 151 -5.87 -13.29 5.43
N GLY A 152 -5.14 -14.34 5.82
CA GLY A 152 -5.60 -15.74 5.69
C GLY A 152 -5.35 -16.36 4.31
N GLY A 153 -4.50 -15.73 3.52
CA GLY A 153 -4.09 -16.11 2.18
C GLY A 153 -4.73 -15.24 1.10
N ILE A 154 -4.16 -15.35 -0.10
CA ILE A 154 -4.74 -14.81 -1.32
C ILE A 154 -5.97 -15.65 -1.67
N ASP A 155 -7.07 -14.98 -2.02
CA ASP A 155 -8.24 -15.68 -2.54
C ASP A 155 -7.98 -16.07 -4.00
N SER A 156 -8.13 -17.36 -4.28
CA SER A 156 -7.94 -17.95 -5.61
C SER A 156 -9.28 -18.16 -6.32
N ARG A 157 -10.39 -17.77 -5.70
CA ARG A 157 -11.73 -17.78 -6.30
C ARG A 157 -11.97 -16.48 -7.07
N ASN A 158 -11.37 -16.36 -8.25
CA ASN A 158 -11.89 -15.50 -9.30
C ASN A 158 -11.57 -16.10 -10.67
#